data_AF-K2AKI1-F1
#
_entry.id   AF-K2AKI1-F1
#
_cell.length_a   1.000
_cell.length_b   1.000
_cell.length_c   1.000
_cell.angle_alpha   90.00
_cell.angle_beta   90.00
_cell.angle_gamma   90.00
#
_symmetry.space_group_name_H-M   'P 1'
#
loop_
_entity.id
_entity.type
_entity.pdbx_description
1 polymer ?
#
loop_
_entity_poly.entity_id
_entity_poly.type
_entity_poly.pdbx_seq_one_letter_code
_entity_poly.pdbx_strand_id
1 'polypeptide(L)'
;MSIKEMLLGIVSGTGEAGKSVVSASHDIIKEGTGTVGDLIHSAFEIAKETGKDATELVSEVVIGAINATKEGANVSQDAVTDVITTAEKAAGEITEEGGEAVRKGIAKAKEIVKEPLK
;
A
#
# COMPACT_ATOMS: atom_id res chain seq x y z
N MET A 1 -18.66 0.53 1.51
CA MET A 1 -17.53 0.29 2.42
C MET A 1 -16.33 0.99 1.83
N SER A 2 -15.72 1.88 2.58
CA SER A 2 -14.56 2.66 2.13
C SER A 2 -13.29 1.82 2.19
N ILE A 3 -12.26 2.18 1.40
CA ILE A 3 -10.93 1.51 1.42
C ILE A 3 -10.39 1.42 2.85
N LYS A 4 -10.44 2.53 3.59
CA LYS A 4 -10.05 2.61 4.99
C LYS A 4 -10.80 1.61 5.87
N GLU A 5 -12.13 1.48 5.73
CA GLU A 5 -12.93 0.54 6.54
C GLU A 5 -12.55 -0.91 6.25
N MET A 6 -12.31 -1.24 4.97
CA MET A 6 -11.88 -2.57 4.56
C MET A 6 -10.50 -2.92 5.15
N LEU A 7 -9.52 -2.03 4.97
CA LEU A 7 -8.17 -2.23 5.50
C LEU A 7 -8.16 -2.24 7.04
N LEU A 8 -8.91 -1.35 7.69
CA LEU A 8 -9.01 -1.31 9.15
C LEU A 8 -9.58 -2.61 9.70
N GLY A 9 -10.59 -3.18 9.04
CA GLY A 9 -11.13 -4.48 9.42
C GLY A 9 -10.04 -5.54 9.43
N ILE A 10 -9.25 -5.62 8.35
CA ILE A 10 -8.13 -6.57 8.23
C ILE A 10 -7.08 -6.34 9.30
N VAL A 11 -6.62 -5.09 9.49
CA VAL A 11 -5.59 -4.73 10.48
C VAL A 11 -6.03 -5.02 11.91
N SER A 12 -7.33 -4.84 12.19
CA SER A 12 -7.94 -5.08 13.51
C SER A 12 -8.34 -6.54 13.73
N GLY A 13 -8.16 -7.41 12.72
CA GLY A 13 -8.57 -8.81 12.77
C GLY A 13 -10.09 -9.04 12.73
N THR A 14 -10.87 -8.00 12.42
CA THR A 14 -12.33 -8.06 12.22
C THR A 14 -12.72 -8.21 10.74
N GLY A 15 -11.73 -8.20 9.85
CA GLY A 15 -11.87 -8.40 8.42
C GLY A 15 -12.00 -9.88 8.04
N GLU A 16 -12.00 -10.12 6.73
CA GLU A 16 -12.16 -11.46 6.17
C GLU A 16 -10.99 -12.38 6.58
N ALA A 17 -11.32 -13.57 7.12
CA ALA A 17 -10.32 -14.48 7.67
C ALA A 17 -9.33 -14.92 6.58
N GLY A 18 -8.03 -14.73 6.85
CA GLY A 18 -6.96 -15.05 5.90
C GLY A 18 -6.67 -13.98 4.85
N LYS A 19 -7.41 -12.86 4.85
CA LYS A 19 -7.10 -11.70 4.00
C LYS A 19 -6.06 -10.81 4.69
N SER A 20 -4.99 -10.48 3.98
CA SER A 20 -3.92 -9.59 4.46
C SER A 20 -4.08 -8.19 3.85
N VAL A 21 -3.40 -7.20 4.44
CA VAL A 21 -3.36 -5.83 3.89
C VAL A 21 -2.83 -5.85 2.45
N VAL A 22 -1.81 -6.68 2.19
CA VAL A 22 -1.26 -6.90 0.84
C VAL A 22 -2.32 -7.39 -0.14
N SER A 23 -3.10 -8.43 0.20
CA SER A 23 -4.08 -9.01 -0.74
C SER A 23 -5.28 -8.10 -0.95
N ALA A 24 -5.75 -7.40 0.08
CA ALA A 24 -6.79 -6.40 -0.08
C ALA A 24 -6.33 -5.21 -0.94
N SER A 25 -5.12 -4.71 -0.72
CA SER A 25 -4.56 -3.63 -1.53
C SER A 25 -4.38 -4.05 -2.98
N HIS A 26 -3.95 -5.29 -3.20
CA HIS A 26 -3.89 -5.89 -4.52
C HIS A 26 -5.27 -5.88 -5.20
N ASP A 27 -6.30 -6.41 -4.54
CA ASP A 27 -7.65 -6.47 -5.09
C ASP A 27 -8.18 -5.07 -5.42
N ILE A 28 -7.99 -4.10 -4.52
CA ILE A 28 -8.44 -2.71 -4.70
C ILE A 28 -7.86 -2.08 -5.98
N ILE A 29 -6.55 -2.26 -6.21
CA ILE A 29 -5.89 -1.73 -7.41
C ILE A 29 -6.31 -2.51 -8.66
N LYS A 30 -6.37 -3.85 -8.57
CA LYS A 30 -6.73 -4.71 -9.70
C LYS A 30 -8.16 -4.50 -10.18
N GLU A 31 -9.08 -4.33 -9.25
CA GLU A 31 -10.49 -4.04 -9.52
C GLU A 31 -10.74 -2.56 -9.87
N GLY A 32 -9.73 -1.70 -9.71
CA GLY A 32 -9.85 -0.26 -9.98
C GLY A 32 -10.77 0.47 -9.00
N THR A 33 -10.96 -0.08 -7.80
CA THR A 33 -11.85 0.47 -6.76
C THR A 33 -11.14 1.47 -5.85
N GLY A 34 -9.84 1.70 -6.08
CA GLY A 34 -9.03 2.70 -5.39
C GLY A 34 -7.71 2.95 -6.09
N THR A 35 -6.99 3.95 -5.61
CA THR A 35 -5.64 4.28 -6.09
C THR A 35 -4.58 4.00 -5.05
N VAL A 36 -3.32 4.00 -5.49
CA VAL A 36 -2.15 3.88 -4.60
C VAL A 36 -2.17 5.00 -3.54
N GLY A 37 -2.55 6.22 -3.93
CA GLY A 37 -2.66 7.34 -2.98
C GLY A 37 -3.73 7.10 -1.91
N ASP A 38 -4.90 6.60 -2.31
CA ASP A 38 -5.98 6.27 -1.35
C ASP A 38 -5.54 5.21 -0.33
N LEU A 39 -4.82 4.20 -0.81
CA LEU A 39 -4.26 3.14 0.03
C LEU A 39 -3.21 3.68 1.01
N ILE A 40 -2.29 4.54 0.55
CA ILE A 40 -1.26 5.18 1.39
C ILE A 40 -1.91 6.02 2.50
N HIS A 41 -2.86 6.88 2.13
CA HIS A 41 -3.57 7.73 3.10
C HIS A 41 -4.34 6.87 4.11
N SER A 42 -5.07 5.86 3.62
CA SER A 42 -5.81 4.94 4.48
C SER A 42 -4.90 4.19 5.46
N ALA A 43 -3.77 3.65 4.97
CA ALA A 43 -2.80 2.93 5.80
C ALA A 43 -2.21 3.84 6.89
N PHE A 44 -1.88 5.08 6.54
CA PHE A 44 -1.37 6.07 7.49
C PHE A 44 -2.41 6.44 8.56
N GLU A 45 -3.65 6.70 8.16
CA GLU A 45 -4.74 6.98 9.11
C GLU A 45 -4.98 5.79 10.05
N ILE A 46 -5.03 4.57 9.50
CA ILE A 46 -5.22 3.35 10.29
C ILE A 46 -4.10 3.17 11.28
N ALA A 47 -2.85 3.40 10.87
CA ALA A 47 -1.69 3.33 11.76
C ALA A 47 -1.84 4.28 12.95
N LYS A 48 -2.28 5.53 12.70
CA LYS A 48 -2.54 6.52 13.75
C LYS A 48 -3.69 6.12 14.67
N GLU A 49 -4.79 5.60 14.13
CA GLU A 49 -5.97 5.23 14.91
C GLU A 49 -5.75 3.97 15.76
N THR A 50 -5.01 3.01 15.22
CA THR A 50 -4.78 1.71 15.87
C THR A 50 -3.50 1.67 16.70
N GLY A 51 -2.62 2.68 16.56
CA GLY A 51 -1.28 2.67 17.14
C GLY A 51 -0.34 1.66 16.49
N LYS A 52 -0.68 1.14 15.31
CA LYS A 52 0.16 0.24 14.52
C LYS A 52 1.30 1.00 13.85
N ASP A 53 2.33 0.27 13.45
CA ASP A 53 3.46 0.84 12.74
C ASP A 53 3.06 1.28 11.33
N ALA A 54 3.15 2.59 11.06
CA ALA A 54 2.81 3.16 9.77
C ALA A 54 3.75 2.71 8.65
N THR A 55 5.02 2.44 8.97
CA THR A 55 6.02 1.95 8.01
C THR A 55 5.62 0.58 7.48
N GLU A 56 5.24 -0.33 8.37
CA GLU A 56 4.76 -1.68 8.05
C GLU A 56 3.50 -1.63 7.19
N LEU A 57 2.46 -0.92 7.64
CA LEU A 57 1.19 -0.85 6.90
C LEU A 57 1.35 -0.22 5.52
N VAL A 58 2.11 0.88 5.43
CA VAL A 58 2.42 1.52 4.14
C VAL A 58 3.21 0.56 3.23
N SER A 59 4.18 -0.16 3.79
CA SER A 59 4.93 -1.16 3.02
C SER A 59 3.99 -2.23 2.46
N GLU A 60 3.08 -2.77 3.27
CA GLU A 60 2.13 -3.80 2.83
C GLU A 60 1.20 -3.32 1.71
N VAL A 61 0.62 -2.12 1.85
CA VAL A 61 -0.28 -1.61 0.80
C VAL A 61 0.44 -1.35 -0.51
N VAL A 62 1.68 -0.84 -0.46
CA VAL A 62 2.50 -0.59 -1.65
C VAL A 62 2.88 -1.91 -2.32
N ILE A 63 3.25 -2.94 -1.56
CA ILE A 63 3.52 -4.27 -2.10
C ILE A 63 2.29 -4.83 -2.82
N GLY A 64 1.11 -4.71 -2.20
CA GLY A 64 -0.15 -5.14 -2.82
C GLY A 64 -0.43 -4.43 -4.15
N ALA A 65 -0.27 -3.11 -4.18
CA ALA A 65 -0.44 -2.31 -5.38
C ALA A 65 0.56 -2.67 -6.50
N ILE A 66 1.81 -2.92 -6.14
CA ILE A 66 2.85 -3.35 -7.09
C ILE A 66 2.53 -4.75 -7.64
N ASN A 67 2.09 -5.68 -6.80
CA ASN A 67 1.70 -7.02 -7.24
C ASN A 67 0.53 -6.96 -8.21
N ALA A 68 -0.50 -6.15 -7.91
CA ALA A 68 -1.64 -5.98 -8.80
C ALA A 68 -1.22 -5.40 -10.15
N THR A 69 -0.29 -4.45 -10.10
CA THR A 69 0.30 -3.88 -11.30
C THR A 69 1.08 -4.93 -12.08
N LYS A 70 1.89 -5.79 -11.44
CA LYS A 70 2.69 -6.84 -12.09
C LYS A 70 1.87 -7.95 -12.77
N GLU A 71 0.63 -8.19 -12.34
CA GLU A 71 -0.22 -9.26 -12.90
C GLU A 71 -0.82 -8.94 -14.29
N GLY A 72 -0.70 -7.71 -14.78
CA GLY A 72 -1.10 -7.35 -16.14
C GLY A 72 -0.19 -7.99 -17.20
N ALA A 73 -0.78 -8.57 -18.25
CA ALA A 73 -0.03 -8.98 -19.43
C ALA A 73 0.53 -7.74 -20.16
N ASN A 74 1.86 -7.55 -20.16
CA ASN A 74 2.65 -6.38 -20.65
C ASN A 74 3.04 -5.31 -19.63
N VAL A 75 3.19 -5.68 -18.36
CA VAL A 75 3.63 -4.71 -17.36
C VAL A 75 5.11 -4.42 -17.54
N SER A 76 5.38 -3.23 -18.07
CA SER A 76 6.72 -2.68 -18.20
C SER A 76 7.23 -2.24 -16.82
N GLN A 77 8.55 -2.20 -16.62
CA GLN A 77 9.14 -1.61 -15.41
C GLN A 77 8.64 -0.18 -15.15
N ASP A 78 8.21 0.53 -16.20
CA ASP A 78 7.53 1.83 -16.14
C ASP A 78 6.31 1.81 -15.22
N ALA A 79 5.40 0.84 -15.36
CA ALA A 79 4.17 0.81 -14.58
C ALA A 79 4.43 0.58 -13.07
N VAL A 80 5.43 -0.24 -12.73
CA VAL A 80 5.87 -0.37 -11.32
C VAL A 80 6.49 0.94 -10.83
N THR A 81 7.23 1.64 -11.69
CA THR A 81 7.82 2.95 -11.37
C THR A 81 6.74 4.02 -11.15
N ASP A 82 5.65 3.98 -11.92
CA ASP A 82 4.48 4.85 -11.74
C ASP A 82 3.80 4.64 -10.39
N VAL A 83 3.64 3.37 -9.96
CA VAL A 83 3.09 3.05 -8.63
C VAL A 83 3.96 3.64 -7.52
N ILE A 84 5.28 3.43 -7.60
CA ILE A 84 6.22 3.98 -6.61
C ILE A 84 6.16 5.51 -6.61
N THR A 85 6.17 6.13 -7.79
CA THR A 85 6.11 7.59 -7.93
C THR A 85 4.82 8.16 -7.34
N THR A 86 3.69 7.47 -7.55
CA THR A 86 2.39 7.86 -6.98
C THR A 86 2.39 7.72 -5.46
N ALA A 87 2.98 6.64 -4.94
CA ALA A 87 3.13 6.46 -3.50
C ALA A 87 4.01 7.57 -2.88
N GLU A 88 5.12 7.93 -3.52
CA GLU A 88 6.02 9.00 -3.07
C GLU A 88 5.33 10.38 -3.08
N LYS A 89 4.48 10.64 -4.08
CA LYS A 89 3.64 11.85 -4.12
C LYS A 89 2.67 11.90 -2.94
N ALA A 90 1.92 10.82 -2.71
CA ALA A 90 1.00 10.71 -1.58
C ALA A 90 1.73 10.89 -0.24
N ALA A 91 2.94 10.34 -0.11
CA ALA A 91 3.78 10.55 1.07
C ALA A 91 4.23 12.01 1.26
N GLY A 92 4.37 12.76 0.17
CA GLY A 92 4.66 14.19 0.19
C GLY A 92 3.47 15.05 0.64
N GLU A 93 2.26 14.56 0.48
CA GLU A 93 1.02 15.22 0.94
C GLU A 93 0.79 15.02 2.46
N ILE A 94 1.42 14.00 3.06
CA ILE A 94 1.37 13.73 4.50
C ILE A 94 2.43 14.59 5.23
N THR A 95 2.01 15.32 6.27
CA THR A 95 2.84 16.24 7.08
C THR A 95 4.14 15.61 7.63
N GLU A 96 5.19 16.41 7.85
CA GLU A 96 6.59 15.99 8.12
C GLU A 96 6.78 14.77 9.04
N GLU A 97 6.18 14.73 10.24
CA GLU A 97 6.36 13.61 11.18
C GLU A 97 5.73 12.30 10.68
N GLY A 98 4.57 12.38 10.02
CA GLY A 98 3.88 11.21 9.45
C GLY A 98 4.44 10.79 8.10
N GLY A 99 4.89 11.76 7.31
CA GLY A 99 5.45 11.54 5.97
C GLY A 99 6.75 10.75 6.00
N GLU A 100 7.58 10.88 7.06
CA GLU A 100 8.80 10.08 7.17
C GLU A 100 8.52 8.57 7.29
N ALA A 101 7.57 8.17 8.13
CA ALA A 101 7.21 6.76 8.27
C ALA A 101 6.64 6.18 6.96
N VAL A 102 5.81 6.98 6.26
CA VAL A 102 5.26 6.60 4.96
C VAL A 102 6.38 6.43 3.93
N ARG A 103 7.32 7.38 3.83
CA ARG A 103 8.47 7.28 2.93
C ARG A 103 9.34 6.05 3.23
N LYS A 104 9.58 5.75 4.51
CA LYS A 104 10.28 4.51 4.92
C LYS A 104 9.51 3.26 4.50
N GLY A 105 8.19 3.25 4.60
CA GLY A 105 7.35 2.13 4.18
C GLY A 105 7.43 1.91 2.66
N ILE A 106 7.38 2.98 1.88
CA ILE A 106 7.54 2.93 0.42
C ILE A 106 8.93 2.42 0.03
N ALA A 107 9.98 2.91 0.69
CA ALA A 107 11.35 2.45 0.47
C ALA A 107 11.48 0.95 0.78
N LYS A 108 10.92 0.49 1.90
CA LYS A 108 10.90 -0.93 2.28
C LYS A 108 10.19 -1.78 1.23
N ALA A 109 9.01 -1.37 0.78
CA ALA A 109 8.30 -2.07 -0.28
C ALA A 109 9.13 -2.14 -1.58
N LYS A 110 9.81 -1.04 -1.95
CA LYS A 110 10.69 -0.97 -3.11
C LYS A 110 11.87 -1.94 -3.00
N GLU A 111 12.44 -2.14 -1.82
CA GLU A 111 13.50 -3.14 -1.62
C GLU A 111 12.97 -4.57 -1.75
N ILE A 112 11.83 -4.87 -1.11
CA ILE A 112 11.19 -6.19 -1.17
C ILE A 112 10.87 -6.60 -2.61
N VAL A 113 10.35 -5.68 -3.42
CA VAL A 113 9.97 -5.97 -4.82
C VAL A 113 11.13 -5.88 -5.82
N LYS A 114 12.29 -5.35 -5.40
CA LYS A 114 13.55 -5.35 -6.17
C LYS A 114 14.30 -6.67 -6.07
N GLU A 115 14.07 -7.47 -5.03
CA GLU A 115 14.59 -8.83 -5.00
C GLU A 115 14.02 -9.62 -6.19
N PRO A 116 14.88 -10.22 -7.04
CA PRO A 116 14.42 -10.87 -8.25
C PRO A 116 13.55 -12.07 -7.88
N LEU A 117 12.44 -12.18 -8.61
CA LEU A 117 11.80 -13.46 -8.92
C LEU A 117 12.92 -14.41 -9.37
N LYS A 118 13.43 -15.24 -8.47
CA LYS A 118 14.36 -16.32 -8.78
C LYS A 118 13.59 -17.50 -9.35
#